data_AF-A0A2E2KL24-F1
#
_entry.id   AF-A0A2E2KL24-F1
#
_cell.length_a   1.000
_cell.length_b   1.000
_cell.length_c   1.000
_cell.angle_alpha   90.00
_cell.angle_beta   90.00
_cell.angle_gamma   90.00
#
_symmetry.space_group_name_H-M   'P 1'
#
loop_
_entity.id
_entity.type
_entity.pdbx_description
1 polymer ?
#
loop_
_entity_poly.entity_id
_entity_poly.type
_entity_poly.pdbx_seq_one_letter_code
_entity_poly.pdbx_strand_id
1 'polypeptide(L)'
;MKNFSRGSILSGVVLSVMASSVIAADTTEEQFDPEAFFKQGMKEREEGAPYKSIESFQTILSNKPALHRARLELAVAYMQTLQYQEAEQQAQAVLDDPQTPPSVRVSILAFLAQLKKDAEQLIPQHDHKFNLSAGILFDSNVNVGPSS
;
A
#
# COMPACT_ATOMS: atom_id res chain seq x y z
N MET A 1 22.31 52.09 -50.68
CA MET A 1 21.19 52.99 -51.06
C MET A 1 19.96 52.10 -51.16
N LYS A 2 19.06 52.08 -50.15
CA LYS A 2 17.74 52.77 -50.15
C LYS A 2 17.09 52.67 -51.55
N ASN A 3 15.95 51.98 -51.71
CA ASN A 3 14.64 52.57 -51.43
C ASN A 3 13.54 51.52 -51.18
N PHE A 4 12.71 51.82 -50.19
CA PHE A 4 11.40 51.21 -49.91
C PHE A 4 10.31 51.84 -50.79
N SER A 5 9.30 51.06 -51.18
CA SER A 5 7.92 51.50 -51.45
C SER A 5 7.00 50.28 -51.36
N ARG A 6 6.31 50.05 -50.23
CA ARG A 6 4.92 50.45 -49.94
C ARG A 6 3.90 49.98 -50.99
N GLY A 7 3.20 48.90 -50.65
CA GLY A 7 1.94 48.49 -51.26
C GLY A 7 1.09 47.76 -50.22
N SER A 8 0.26 48.50 -49.50
CA SER A 8 -0.81 47.96 -48.66
C SER A 8 -2.02 47.64 -49.53
N ILE A 9 -2.54 46.41 -49.49
CA ILE A 9 -3.95 46.14 -49.81
C ILE A 9 -4.50 45.13 -48.80
N LEU A 10 -5.46 45.61 -48.02
CA LEU A 10 -6.39 44.88 -47.19
C LEU A 10 -7.43 44.16 -48.07
N SER A 11 -7.62 42.86 -47.90
CA SER A 11 -8.82 42.06 -48.19
C SER A 11 -8.44 40.59 -48.14
N GLY A 12 -9.16 39.66 -47.54
CA GLY A 12 -10.48 39.66 -46.94
C GLY A 12 -10.64 38.26 -46.34
N VAL A 13 -11.26 38.21 -45.18
CA VAL A 13 -11.63 36.97 -44.48
C VAL A 13 -12.63 36.20 -45.32
N VAL A 14 -12.36 34.91 -45.59
CA VAL A 14 -13.41 33.90 -45.79
C VAL A 14 -12.97 32.62 -45.09
N LEU A 15 -13.40 32.49 -43.84
CA LEU A 15 -13.33 31.29 -43.02
C LEU A 15 -14.50 30.37 -43.45
N SER A 16 -14.23 29.33 -44.23
CA SER A 16 -15.25 28.34 -44.59
C SER A 16 -15.26 27.22 -43.56
N VAL A 17 -16.14 27.33 -42.56
CA VAL A 17 -16.44 26.26 -41.61
C VAL A 17 -17.38 25.26 -42.28
N MET A 18 -16.86 24.09 -42.64
CA MET A 18 -17.69 22.93 -42.98
C MET A 18 -18.18 22.30 -41.68
N ALA A 19 -19.46 22.49 -41.36
CA ALA A 19 -20.12 21.85 -40.24
C ALA A 19 -20.39 20.36 -40.57
N SER A 20 -19.49 19.48 -40.15
CA SER A 20 -19.80 18.06 -40.04
C SER A 20 -20.46 17.83 -38.69
N SER A 21 -21.76 17.56 -38.71
CA SER A 21 -22.54 17.16 -37.54
C SER A 21 -22.03 15.81 -37.03
N VAL A 22 -21.10 15.84 -36.08
CA VAL A 22 -20.79 14.68 -35.25
C VAL A 22 -21.97 14.48 -34.32
N ILE A 23 -22.74 13.41 -34.54
CA ILE A 23 -23.67 12.87 -33.55
C ILE A 23 -22.79 12.44 -32.37
N ALA A 24 -22.72 13.29 -31.35
CA ALA A 24 -22.18 12.93 -30.06
C ALA A 24 -23.11 11.84 -29.49
N ALA A 25 -22.73 10.58 -29.68
CA ALA A 25 -23.21 9.52 -28.83
C ALA A 25 -22.73 9.88 -27.42
N ASP A 26 -23.68 10.29 -26.58
CA ASP A 26 -23.47 10.53 -25.15
C ASP A 26 -23.05 9.20 -24.54
N THR A 27 -21.74 8.97 -24.58
CA THR A 27 -21.11 7.87 -23.88
C THR A 27 -21.11 8.36 -22.46
N THR A 28 -22.10 7.96 -21.67
CA THR A 28 -22.02 8.05 -20.21
C THR A 28 -20.84 7.17 -19.82
N GLU A 29 -19.63 7.73 -19.89
CA GLU A 29 -18.45 7.14 -19.30
C GLU A 29 -18.79 7.02 -17.81
N GLU A 30 -18.92 5.79 -17.30
CA GLU A 30 -19.02 5.58 -15.86
C GLU A 30 -17.77 6.19 -15.23
N GLN A 31 -17.90 7.41 -14.75
CA GLN A 31 -16.79 8.18 -14.23
C GLN A 31 -16.31 7.49 -12.97
N PHE A 32 -15.07 6.99 -13.00
CA PHE A 32 -14.44 6.39 -11.84
C PHE A 32 -14.47 7.38 -10.66
N ASP A 33 -15.22 7.01 -9.61
CA ASP A 33 -15.29 7.76 -8.35
C ASP A 33 -14.47 7.07 -7.24
N PRO A 34 -13.23 7.53 -6.98
CA PRO A 34 -12.40 6.92 -5.95
C PRO A 34 -12.97 7.06 -4.54
N GLU A 35 -13.82 8.06 -4.27
CA GLU A 35 -14.42 8.21 -2.94
C GLU A 35 -15.49 7.15 -2.70
N ALA A 36 -16.27 6.78 -3.72
CA ALA A 36 -17.21 5.66 -3.65
C ALA A 36 -16.49 4.35 -3.36
N PHE A 37 -15.42 4.04 -4.10
CA PHE A 37 -14.60 2.85 -3.85
C PHE A 37 -13.91 2.89 -2.48
N PHE A 38 -13.48 4.07 -2.02
CA PHE A 38 -12.86 4.20 -0.71
C PHE A 38 -13.85 3.85 0.41
N LYS A 39 -15.06 4.41 0.35
CA LYS A 39 -16.14 4.10 1.31
C LYS A 39 -16.52 2.62 1.27
N GLN A 40 -16.58 2.04 0.08
CA GLN A 40 -16.86 0.62 -0.08
C GLN A 40 -15.75 -0.24 0.56
N GLY A 41 -14.48 0.04 0.28
CA GLY A 41 -13.36 -0.68 0.89
C GLY A 41 -13.34 -0.57 2.42
N MET A 42 -13.68 0.59 2.98
CA MET A 42 -13.82 0.76 4.44
C MET A 42 -14.95 -0.11 5.00
N LYS A 43 -16.13 -0.07 4.38
CA LYS A 43 -17.29 -0.88 4.77
C LYS A 43 -16.96 -2.38 4.73
N GLU A 44 -16.32 -2.83 3.66
CA GLU A 44 -15.92 -4.25 3.51
C GLU A 44 -14.98 -4.71 4.63
N ARG A 45 -14.08 -3.85 5.11
CA ARG A 45 -13.23 -4.16 6.29
C ARG A 45 -14.02 -4.19 7.59
N GLU A 46 -14.92 -3.24 7.78
CA GLU A 46 -15.78 -3.20 8.97
C GLU A 46 -16.70 -4.43 9.06
N GLU A 47 -17.15 -4.93 7.91
CA GLU A 47 -17.98 -6.14 7.80
C GLU A 47 -17.18 -7.46 7.88
N GLY A 48 -15.85 -7.39 8.07
CA GLY A 48 -15.01 -8.59 8.16
C GLY A 48 -14.74 -9.27 6.82
N ALA A 49 -14.84 -8.54 5.70
CA ALA A 49 -14.51 -8.98 4.35
C ALA A 49 -13.23 -8.29 3.80
N PRO A 50 -12.06 -8.45 4.45
CA PRO A 50 -10.85 -7.71 4.10
C PRO A 50 -10.31 -8.02 2.69
N TYR A 51 -10.60 -9.20 2.13
CA TYR A 51 -10.22 -9.51 0.74
C TYR A 51 -10.98 -8.65 -0.29
N LYS A 52 -12.26 -8.37 -0.08
CA LYS A 52 -13.01 -7.47 -0.96
C LYS A 52 -12.49 -6.03 -0.84
N SER A 53 -12.14 -5.64 0.39
CA SER A 53 -11.53 -4.34 0.64
C SER A 53 -10.20 -4.14 -0.08
N ILE A 54 -9.37 -5.20 -0.15
CA ILE A 54 -8.14 -5.20 -0.96
C ILE A 54 -8.47 -4.88 -2.43
N GLU A 55 -9.47 -5.54 -3.02
CA GLU A 55 -9.89 -5.29 -4.41
C GLU A 55 -10.37 -3.83 -4.60
N SER A 56 -11.18 -3.33 -3.67
CA SER A 56 -11.66 -1.95 -3.68
C SER A 56 -10.50 -0.94 -3.64
N PHE A 57 -9.53 -1.11 -2.74
CA PHE A 57 -8.38 -0.20 -2.65
C PHE A 57 -7.40 -0.36 -3.81
N GLN A 58 -7.18 -1.57 -4.31
CA GLN A 58 -6.38 -1.81 -5.51
C GLN A 58 -6.99 -1.13 -6.74
N THR A 59 -8.32 -1.16 -6.88
CA THR A 59 -9.03 -0.43 -7.94
C THR A 59 -8.77 1.07 -7.84
N ILE A 60 -8.76 1.62 -6.61
CA ILE A 60 -8.42 3.02 -6.40
C ILE A 60 -6.99 3.32 -6.81
N LEU A 61 -6.03 2.52 -6.37
CA LEU A 61 -4.60 2.77 -6.62
C LEU A 61 -4.21 2.52 -8.09
N SER A 62 -4.97 1.68 -8.79
CA SER A 62 -4.80 1.48 -10.24
C SER A 62 -5.16 2.73 -11.04
N ASN A 63 -6.13 3.52 -10.55
CA ASN A 63 -6.57 4.77 -11.17
C ASN A 63 -5.85 6.01 -10.58
N LYS A 64 -5.51 5.97 -9.28
CA LYS A 64 -4.86 7.05 -8.52
C LYS A 64 -3.71 6.51 -7.65
N PRO A 65 -2.54 6.21 -8.24
CA PRO A 65 -1.43 5.59 -7.52
C PRO A 65 -0.84 6.44 -6.39
N ALA A 66 -0.99 7.77 -6.47
CA ALA A 66 -0.51 8.72 -5.47
C ALA A 66 -1.48 8.93 -4.29
N LEU A 67 -2.61 8.21 -4.23
CA LEU A 67 -3.57 8.35 -3.14
C LEU A 67 -3.11 7.58 -1.90
N HIS A 68 -2.22 8.19 -1.12
CA HIS A 68 -1.61 7.59 0.08
C HIS A 68 -2.62 7.10 1.10
N ARG A 69 -3.76 7.79 1.25
CA ARG A 69 -4.83 7.36 2.15
C ARG A 69 -5.31 5.95 1.79
N ALA A 70 -5.63 5.69 0.53
CA ALA A 70 -6.06 4.35 0.08
C ALA A 70 -4.92 3.32 0.20
N ARG A 71 -3.67 3.75 -0.02
CA ARG A 71 -2.49 2.88 0.15
C ARG A 71 -2.30 2.41 1.59
N LEU A 72 -2.48 3.29 2.57
CA LEU A 72 -2.42 2.90 3.97
C LEU A 72 -3.57 1.98 4.38
N GLU A 73 -4.79 2.24 3.89
CA GLU A 73 -5.91 1.32 4.18
C GLU A 73 -5.75 -0.05 3.51
N LEU A 74 -5.12 -0.10 2.32
CA LEU A 74 -4.72 -1.35 1.69
C LEU A 74 -3.68 -2.11 2.53
N ALA A 75 -2.70 -1.41 3.12
CA ALA A 75 -1.72 -2.03 4.02
C ALA A 75 -2.40 -2.69 5.23
N VAL A 76 -3.39 -2.03 5.83
CA VAL A 76 -4.14 -2.60 6.95
C VAL A 76 -5.02 -3.77 6.50
N ALA A 77 -5.63 -3.70 5.30
CA ALA A 77 -6.39 -4.81 4.74
C ALA A 77 -5.50 -6.06 4.54
N TYR A 78 -4.29 -5.87 4.01
CA TYR A 78 -3.30 -6.95 3.88
C TYR A 78 -2.91 -7.54 5.23
N MET A 79 -2.65 -6.71 6.24
CA MET A 79 -2.37 -7.18 7.61
C MET A 79 -3.51 -8.04 8.17
N GLN A 80 -4.77 -7.64 7.98
CA GLN A 80 -5.95 -8.42 8.42
C GLN A 80 -6.06 -9.78 7.73
N THR A 81 -5.46 -9.92 6.54
CA THR A 81 -5.38 -11.17 5.78
C THR A 81 -4.05 -11.92 5.96
N LEU A 82 -3.20 -11.51 6.92
CA LEU A 82 -1.89 -12.09 7.20
C LEU A 82 -0.87 -11.98 6.04
N GLN A 83 -1.11 -11.06 5.10
CA GLN A 83 -0.23 -10.73 3.99
C GLN A 83 0.79 -9.66 4.43
N TYR A 84 1.70 -10.05 5.33
CA TYR A 84 2.59 -9.11 6.02
C TYR A 84 3.57 -8.41 5.08
N GLN A 85 4.10 -9.12 4.10
CA GLN A 85 5.06 -8.56 3.15
C GLN A 85 4.40 -7.48 2.28
N GLU A 86 3.19 -7.75 1.79
CA GLU A 86 2.40 -6.83 0.98
C GLU A 86 2.01 -5.59 1.81
N ALA A 87 1.60 -5.79 3.07
CA ALA A 87 1.30 -4.71 4.00
C ALA A 87 2.51 -3.80 4.23
N GLU A 88 3.70 -4.38 4.45
CA GLU A 88 4.95 -3.65 4.64
C GLU A 88 5.29 -2.82 3.40
N GLN A 89 5.21 -3.42 2.20
CA GLN A 89 5.49 -2.72 0.94
C GLN A 89 4.58 -1.50 0.75
N GLN A 90 3.27 -1.64 1.02
CA GLN A 90 2.34 -0.51 0.85
C GLN A 90 2.61 0.61 1.84
N ALA A 91 2.87 0.29 3.11
CA ALA A 91 3.18 1.29 4.13
C ALA A 91 4.54 1.97 3.89
N GLN A 92 5.55 1.20 3.49
CA GLN A 92 6.88 1.70 3.16
C GLN A 92 6.84 2.66 1.97
N ALA A 93 6.05 2.36 0.93
CA ALA A 93 5.89 3.26 -0.21
C ALA A 93 5.34 4.65 0.17
N VAL A 94 4.51 4.76 1.22
CA VAL A 94 4.06 6.06 1.75
C VAL A 94 5.16 6.72 2.60
N LEU A 95 5.92 5.93 3.35
CA LEU A 95 7.03 6.43 4.16
C LEU A 95 8.20 6.97 3.32
N ASP A 96 8.42 6.39 2.14
CA ASP A 96 9.46 6.79 1.19
C ASP A 96 9.13 8.10 0.47
N ASP A 97 7.86 8.54 0.48
CA ASP A 97 7.48 9.85 -0.05
C ASP A 97 7.98 10.97 0.89
N PRO A 98 8.86 11.87 0.42
CA PRO A 98 9.36 12.99 1.21
C PRO A 98 8.27 14.02 1.56
N GLN A 99 7.14 14.03 0.86
CA GLN A 99 5.99 14.90 1.14
C GLN A 99 5.11 14.39 2.29
N THR A 100 5.34 13.16 2.77
CA THR A 100 4.57 12.60 3.89
C THR A 100 4.82 13.42 5.17
N PRO A 101 3.77 14.01 5.77
CA PRO A 101 3.93 14.85 6.96
C PRO A 101 4.59 14.11 8.13
N PRO A 102 5.42 14.78 8.96
CA PRO A 102 6.12 14.12 10.06
C PRO A 102 5.21 13.36 11.02
N SER A 103 4.01 13.88 11.31
CA SER A 103 3.01 13.21 12.16
C SER A 103 2.56 11.87 11.57
N VAL A 104 2.30 11.83 10.26
CA VAL A 104 1.90 10.61 9.55
C VAL A 104 3.05 9.60 9.50
N ARG A 105 4.30 10.05 9.32
CA ARG A 105 5.49 9.17 9.36
C ARG A 105 5.60 8.41 10.67
N VAL A 106 5.35 9.08 11.81
CA VAL A 106 5.36 8.44 13.13
C VAL A 106 4.31 7.34 13.22
N SER A 107 3.09 7.60 12.73
CA SER A 107 2.02 6.60 12.69
C SER A 107 2.37 5.40 11.81
N ILE A 108 2.98 5.64 10.65
CA ILE A 108 3.42 4.57 9.74
C ILE A 108 4.52 3.73 10.38
N LEU A 109 5.50 4.35 11.05
CA LEU A 109 6.55 3.62 11.76
C LEU A 109 5.99 2.76 12.90
N ALA A 110 5.01 3.29 13.64
CA ALA A 110 4.32 2.53 14.68
C ALA A 110 3.55 1.34 14.08
N PHE A 111 2.87 1.54 12.94
CA PHE A 111 2.21 0.47 12.21
C PHE A 111 3.20 -0.60 11.74
N LEU A 112 4.33 -0.23 11.13
CA LEU A 112 5.35 -1.17 10.67
C LEU A 112 5.97 -1.97 11.83
N ALA A 113 6.20 -1.34 12.98
CA ALA A 113 6.69 -2.03 14.17
C ALA A 113 5.70 -3.09 14.67
N GLN A 114 4.40 -2.75 14.68
CA GLN A 114 3.34 -3.69 15.04
C GLN A 114 3.24 -4.84 14.03
N LEU A 115 3.26 -4.52 12.73
CA LEU A 115 3.22 -5.48 11.64
C LEU A 115 4.33 -6.52 11.74
N LYS A 116 5.56 -6.07 12.00
CA LYS A 116 6.72 -6.95 12.19
C LYS A 116 6.55 -7.87 13.39
N LYS A 117 6.09 -7.33 14.53
CA LYS A 117 5.82 -8.11 15.73
C LYS A 117 4.78 -9.20 15.48
N ASP A 118 3.70 -8.88 14.76
CA ASP A 118 2.64 -9.83 14.44
C ASP A 118 3.12 -10.92 13.47
N ALA A 119 3.95 -10.55 12.47
CA ALA A 119 4.57 -11.50 11.56
C ALA A 119 5.50 -12.49 12.29
N GLU A 120 6.31 -12.01 13.23
CA GLU A 120 7.22 -12.85 14.04
C GLU A 120 6.46 -13.82 14.95
N GLN A 121 5.29 -13.44 15.46
CA GLN A 121 4.47 -14.33 16.31
C GLN A 121 3.88 -15.52 15.54
N LEU A 122 3.63 -15.36 14.24
CA LEU A 122 3.07 -16.42 13.40
C LEU A 122 4.13 -17.35 12.81
N ILE A 123 5.39 -16.92 12.78
CA ILE A 123 6.52 -17.74 12.38
C ILE A 123 7.19 -18.24 13.66
N PRO A 124 6.84 -19.42 14.21
CA PRO A 124 7.46 -19.93 15.42
C PRO A 124 8.95 -20.22 15.15
N GLN A 125 9.82 -19.29 15.51
CA GLN A 125 11.26 -19.55 15.59
C GLN A 125 11.55 -20.24 16.93
N HIS A 126 11.45 -21.57 16.94
CA HIS A 126 12.03 -22.40 18.01
C HIS A 126 13.36 -22.98 17.55
N ASP A 127 14.42 -22.17 17.59
CA ASP A 127 15.80 -22.65 17.46
C ASP A 127 16.59 -22.51 18.77
N HIS A 128 15.90 -22.76 19.90
CA HIS A 128 16.57 -23.01 21.18
C HIS A 128 16.84 -24.50 21.35
N LYS A 129 17.65 -25.07 20.45
CA LYS A 129 18.31 -26.36 20.70
C LYS A 129 19.45 -26.16 21.69
N PHE A 130 19.09 -25.94 22.96
CA PHE A 130 20.07 -25.91 24.03
C PHE A 130 20.33 -27.33 24.50
N ASN A 131 21.24 -28.02 23.79
CA ASN A 131 21.70 -29.34 24.15
C ASN A 131 22.78 -29.19 25.23
N LEU A 132 22.38 -28.87 26.47
CA LEU A 132 23.31 -28.88 27.60
C LEU A 132 23.52 -30.34 28.05
N SER A 133 24.31 -31.10 27.30
CA SER A 133 24.87 -32.35 27.80
C SER A 133 26.05 -32.01 28.71
N ALA A 134 25.74 -31.51 29.92
CA ALA A 134 26.71 -31.49 31.01
C ALA A 134 26.92 -32.94 31.45
N GLY A 135 27.90 -33.60 30.85
CA GLY A 135 28.39 -34.93 31.22
C GLY A 135 29.10 -34.90 32.58
N ILE A 136 28.37 -34.50 33.62
CA ILE A 136 28.81 -34.67 35.00
C ILE A 136 27.99 -35.82 35.59
N LEU A 137 28.34 -37.02 35.14
CA LEU A 137 28.04 -38.24 35.88
C LEU A 137 28.94 -38.23 37.12
N PHE A 138 28.60 -37.45 38.14
CA PHE A 138 29.08 -37.76 39.48
C PHE A 138 28.31 -38.99 39.94
N ASP A 139 28.92 -40.14 39.70
CA ASP A 139 28.56 -41.39 40.34
C ASP A 139 28.94 -41.27 41.83
N SER A 140 28.01 -40.73 42.61
CA SER A 140 28.05 -40.81 44.07
C SER A 140 27.16 -41.95 44.56
N ASN A 141 27.28 -43.13 43.96
CA ASN A 141 26.75 -44.35 44.54
C ASN A 141 27.71 -44.90 45.61
N VAL A 142 27.89 -44.13 46.69
CA VAL A 142 28.54 -44.65 47.91
C VAL A 142 27.47 -45.38 48.71
N ASN A 143 27.41 -46.69 48.48
CA ASN A 143 26.64 -47.65 49.27
C ASN A 143 27.16 -47.71 50.71
N VAL A 144 26.52 -46.97 51.62
CA VAL A 144 26.70 -47.13 53.06
C VAL A 144 25.87 -48.33 53.52
N GLY A 145 26.51 -49.50 53.55
CA GLY A 145 26.01 -50.66 54.28
C GLY A 145 26.15 -50.44 55.80
N PRO A 146 25.22 -50.94 56.63
CA PRO A 146 25.29 -50.75 58.07
C PRO A 146 26.41 -51.64 58.65
N SER A 147 27.43 -51.04 59.26
CA SER A 147 28.30 -51.78 60.18
C SER A 147 27.61 -51.83 61.54
N SER A 148 27.25 -53.06 61.92
CA SER A 148 26.77 -53.54 63.23
C SER A 148 27.49 -52.97 64.44
#